data_AF-A0A840HF33-F1
#
_entry.id   AF-A0A840HF33-F1
#
_cell.length_a   1.000
_cell.length_b   1.000
_cell.length_c   1.000
_cell.angle_alpha   90.00
_cell.angle_beta   90.00
_cell.angle_gamma   90.00
#
_symmetry.space_group_name_H-M   'P 1'
#
loop_
_entity.id
_entity.type
_entity.pdbx_description
1 polymer ?
#
loop_
_entity_poly.entity_id
_entity_poly.type
_entity_poly.pdbx_seq_one_letter_code
_entity_poly.pdbx_strand_id
1 'polypeptide(L)' 'MISKDLLGCATSRNKGTCDNRLNIRRDALEASVLGRLRTHLMDPELFKEFCDEFTREVPAAH' A
#
# COMPACT_ATOMS: atom_id res chain seq x y z
N MET A 1 8.77 -14.71 -5.11
CA MET A 1 7.67 -15.23 -4.28
C MET A 1 8.13 -16.57 -3.70
N ILE A 2 7.83 -16.89 -2.44
CA ILE A 2 8.16 -18.19 -1.82
C ILE A 2 7.01 -19.18 -2.06
N SER A 3 5.79 -18.74 -1.80
CA SER A 3 4.53 -19.45 -2.06
C SER A 3 3.44 -18.41 -2.37
N LYS A 4 2.20 -18.85 -2.62
CA LYS A 4 1.05 -17.96 -2.83
C LYS A 4 0.95 -16.87 -1.75
N ASP A 5 1.21 -17.25 -0.51
CA ASP A 5 0.96 -16.40 0.67
C ASP A 5 2.24 -15.83 1.30
N LEU A 6 3.45 -16.24 0.87
CA LEU A 6 4.71 -15.79 1.45
C LEU A 6 5.62 -15.08 0.44
N LEU A 7 6.10 -13.91 0.84
CA LEU A 7 7.09 -13.12 0.16
C LEU A 7 8.45 -13.25 0.86
N GLY A 8 9.52 -13.14 0.09
CA GLY A 8 10.89 -13.17 0.59
C GLY A 8 11.85 -12.61 -0.45
N CYS A 9 13.09 -12.34 -0.03
CA CYS A 9 14.09 -11.70 -0.87
C CYS A 9 14.41 -12.55 -2.11
N ALA A 10 14.21 -11.99 -3.30
CA ALA A 10 14.50 -12.67 -4.57
C ALA A 10 16.00 -12.95 -4.73
N THR A 11 16.87 -12.00 -4.34
CA THR A 11 18.32 -12.16 -4.45
C THR A 11 18.85 -13.23 -3.51
N SER A 12 18.36 -13.29 -2.27
CA SER A 12 18.72 -14.34 -1.31
C SER A 12 18.34 -15.72 -1.84
N ARG A 13 17.14 -15.86 -2.42
CA ARG A 13 16.62 -17.15 -2.90
C ARG A 13 17.20 -17.61 -4.23
N ASN A 14 17.34 -16.71 -5.19
CA ASN A 14 17.69 -17.08 -6.57
C ASN A 14 19.20 -17.08 -6.80
N LYS A 15 19.92 -16.18 -6.12
CA LYS A 15 21.36 -15.97 -6.34
C LYS A 15 22.20 -16.32 -5.12
N GLY A 16 21.61 -16.40 -3.93
CA GLY A 16 22.35 -16.68 -2.69
C GLY A 16 23.24 -15.53 -2.21
N THR A 17 23.19 -14.35 -2.86
CA THR A 17 24.09 -13.21 -2.59
C THR A 17 23.48 -12.14 -1.68
N CYS A 18 22.40 -12.47 -0.97
CA CYS A 18 21.79 -11.59 0.03
C CYS A 18 21.45 -12.39 1.29
N ASP A 19 21.83 -11.85 2.44
CA ASP A 19 21.65 -12.52 3.74
C ASP A 19 20.24 -12.39 4.32
N ASN A 20 19.37 -11.61 3.67
CA ASN A 20 17.98 -11.47 4.09
C ASN A 20 17.19 -12.76 3.78
N ARG A 21 17.14 -13.64 4.78
CA ARG A 21 16.39 -14.91 4.78
C ARG A 21 14.99 -14.78 5.39
N LEU A 22 14.56 -13.56 5.73
CA LEU A 22 13.23 -13.34 6.29
C LEU A 22 12.15 -13.61 5.25
N ASN A 23 11.01 -14.06 5.75
CA ASN A 23 9.78 -14.19 4.99
C ASN A 23 8.70 -13.33 5.65
N ILE A 24 7.76 -12.85 4.84
CA ILE A 24 6.62 -12.06 5.29
C ILE A 24 5.37 -12.59 4.60
N ARG A 25 4.25 -12.67 5.34
CA ARG A 25 2.98 -13.00 4.71
C ARG A 25 2.55 -11.85 3.80
N ARG A 26 2.05 -12.22 2.63
CA ARG A 26 1.56 -11.30 1.61
C ARG A 26 0.46 -10.40 2.17
N ASP A 27 -0.53 -10.98 2.81
CA ASP A 27 -1.69 -10.26 3.37
C ASP A 27 -1.27 -9.23 4.42
N ALA A 28 -0.34 -9.58 5.30
CA ALA A 28 0.19 -8.69 6.32
C ALA A 28 0.96 -7.52 5.71
N LEU A 29 1.78 -7.79 4.68
CA LEU A 29 2.49 -6.74 3.96
C LEU A 29 1.51 -5.79 3.24
N GLU A 30 0.54 -6.35 2.52
CA GLU A 30 -0.47 -5.58 1.78
C GLU A 30 -1.30 -4.70 2.73
N ALA A 31 -1.78 -5.25 3.85
CA ALA A 31 -2.51 -4.49 4.86
C ALA A 31 -1.67 -3.36 5.46
N SER A 32 -0.39 -3.60 5.76
CA SER A 32 0.52 -2.57 6.27
C SER A 32 0.77 -1.46 5.25
N VAL A 33 0.98 -1.81 3.97
CA VAL A 33 1.22 -0.83 2.90
C VAL A 33 -0.02 0.01 2.68
N LEU A 34 -1.19 -0.62 2.47
CA LEU A 34 -2.45 0.11 2.24
C LEU A 34 -2.83 0.97 3.44
N GLY A 35 -2.62 0.47 4.66
CA GLY A 35 -2.85 1.23 5.89
C GLY A 35 -1.99 2.49 5.96
N ARG A 36 -0.70 2.39 5.63
CA ARG A 36 0.22 3.54 5.62
C ARG A 36 -0.08 4.52 4.49
N LEU A 37 -0.43 4.03 3.30
CA LEU A 37 -0.82 4.91 2.19
C LEU A 37 -2.05 5.74 2.57
N ARG A 38 -3.04 5.13 3.23
CA ARG A 38 -4.21 5.85 3.74
C ARG A 38 -3.85 6.95 4.74
N THR A 39 -2.88 6.71 5.64
CA THR A 39 -2.56 7.65 6.73
C THR A 39 -1.51 8.69 6.38
N HIS A 40 -0.66 8.43 5.38
CA HIS A 40 0.49 9.27 5.07
C HIS A 40 0.48 9.86 3.67
N LEU A 41 -0.31 9.31 2.75
CA LEU A 41 -0.41 9.82 1.39
C LEU A 41 -1.61 10.75 1.18
N MET A 42 -2.53 10.80 2.15
CA MET A 42 -3.61 11.77 2.18
C MET A 42 -3.29 12.82 3.24
N ASP A 43 -3.00 14.04 2.80
CA ASP A 43 -3.06 15.20 3.68
C ASP A 43 -4.55 15.47 3.97
N PRO A 44 -5.00 15.37 5.24
CA PRO A 44 -6.41 15.53 5.57
C PRO A 44 -6.98 16.90 5.16
N GLU A 45 -6.16 17.96 5.16
CA GLU A 45 -6.60 19.29 4.77
C GLU A 45 -6.79 19.37 3.25
N LEU A 46 -5.83 18.88 2.47
CA LEU A 46 -5.95 18.84 1.00
C LEU A 46 -7.07 17.90 0.54
N PHE A 47 -7.29 16.79 1.25
CA PHE A 47 -8.39 15.87 0.93
C PHE A 47 -9.75 16.48 1.24
N LYS A 48 -9.89 17.22 2.35
CA LYS A 48 -11.09 17.97 2.67
C LYS A 48 -11.38 19.03 1.60
N GLU A 49 -10.37 19.80 1.20
CA GLU A 49 -10.49 20.80 0.14
C GLU A 49 -10.96 20.17 -1.17
N PHE A 50 -10.39 19.02 -1.56
CA PHE A 50 -10.84 18.25 -2.72
C PHE A 50 -12.30 17.81 -2.61
N CYS A 51 -12.73 17.28 -1.45
CA CYS A 51 -14.12 16.85 -1.25
C CYS A 51 -15.12 18.02 -1.32
N ASP A 52 -14.76 19.16 -0.71
CA ASP A 52 -15.59 20.38 -0.73
C ASP A 52 -15.75 20.89 -2.18
N GLU A 53 -14.64 20.92 -2.93
CA GLU A 53 -14.61 21.33 -4.34
C GLU A 53 -15.40 20.37 -5.24
N PHE A 54 -15.15 19.07 -5.13
CA PHE A 54 -15.83 18.04 -5.92
C PHE A 54 -17.34 18.04 -5.67
N THR A 55 -17.78 18.21 -4.42
CA THR A 55 -19.21 18.28 -4.07
C THR A 55 -19.89 19.53 -4.62
N ARG A 56 -19.15 20.64 -4.75
CA ARG A 56 -19.63 21.88 -5.37
C ARG A 56 -19.78 21.73 -6.89
N GLU A 57 -18.79 21.12 -7.53
CA GLU A 57 -18.72 20.94 -8.99
C GLU A 57 -19.58 19.79 -9.50
N VAL A 58 -19.83 18.77 -8.66
CA VAL A 58 -20.76 17.68 -8.94
C VAL A 58 -22.00 17.86 -8.05
N PRO A 59 -22.94 18.76 -8.42
CA PRO A 59 -24.26 18.75 -7.80
C PRO A 59 -24.81 17.34 -7.95
N ALA A 60 -25.36 16.79 -6.85
CA ALA A 60 -25.95 15.46 -6.81
C ALA A 60 -26.66 15.16 -8.14
N ALA A 61 -26.10 14.23 -8.90
CA ALA A 61 -26.57 13.90 -10.23
C ALA A 61 -28.10 13.68 -10.17
N HIS A 62 -28.83 14.56 -10.85
CA HIS A 62 -30.24 14.39 -11.18
C HIS A 62 -30.34 13.80 -12.59
#